data_AF-A0AAF1BFV1-F1
#
_entry.id   AF-A0AAF1BFV1-F1
#
_cell.length_a   1.000
_cell.length_b   1.000
_cell.length_c   1.000
_cell.angle_alpha   90.00
_cell.angle_beta   90.00
_cell.angle_gamma   90.00
#
_symmetry.space_group_name_H-M   'P 1'
#
loop_
_entity.id
_entity.type
_entity.pdbx_description
1 polymer ?
#
loop_
_entity_poly.entity_id
_entity_poly.type
_entity_poly.pdbx_seq_one_letter_code
_entity_poly.pdbx_strand_id
1 'polypeptide(L)'
;MKELSLLQQENLDSSSVKGLNQAFLCVKDILSLQDTLKGQKVYLYYCYLVNNLGTIARSGTKEFMEALQAGLDVSMIGQFGVGFYSAYLVAEKVIVTTKHNDDEQYVWESQAGGSFTVNRDTEGEQLGRGTKITLFLKEDQYLEERRIKDLIKKHSEFISYPIYHWTVKTTEKEISDDEDEEVMKEDEGDVEEIDEEVMKEFLGFVKGVVDSDDLPLKSTFLVIRKNLVKKCIEMFNEIAYDKEDYNKFYEAFSKNLKLGIHEDSQNRTKLAVMLRYHSTKTGDELTSLKDYVTRMKEGQKDIFYITGESKKAVENSPFLERLKKKGYEVLFMVDAIDEYAVGQLKEYDGKKLVSATKEGLKLDDETEEEKKKREEKKKSFENLCKNIKDILGDKVEKVVMSDHIVDSPCVT
;
A
#
# COMPACT_ATOMS: atom_id res chain seq x y z
N MET A 1 9.80 -21.50 3.68
CA MET A 1 10.84 -21.95 4.64
C MET A 1 10.66 -23.44 4.88
N LYS A 2 11.73 -24.25 4.87
CA LYS A 2 11.65 -25.68 5.22
C LYS A 2 12.43 -25.92 6.52
N GLU A 3 11.76 -26.42 7.56
CA GLU A 3 12.39 -26.79 8.83
C GLU A 3 13.01 -28.19 8.74
N LEU A 4 14.17 -28.39 9.36
CA LEU A 4 14.83 -29.70 9.50
C LEU A 4 15.15 -29.91 10.99
N SER A 5 14.47 -30.86 11.63
CA SER A 5 14.70 -31.26 13.03
C SER A 5 15.49 -32.57 13.11
N LEU A 6 16.47 -32.67 14.02
CA LEU A 6 17.11 -33.94 14.37
C LEU A 6 16.98 -34.19 15.87
N LEU A 7 16.61 -35.42 16.25
CA LEU A 7 16.60 -35.90 17.63
C LEU A 7 18.04 -36.12 18.12
N GLN A 8 18.33 -35.69 19.35
CA GLN A 8 19.66 -35.68 19.96
C GLN A 8 20.43 -37.02 19.82
N GLN A 9 21.70 -36.91 19.46
CA GLN A 9 22.74 -37.72 20.09
C GLN A 9 23.71 -36.77 20.79
N GLU A 10 23.99 -37.05 22.06
CA GLU A 10 24.91 -36.32 22.92
C GLU A 10 26.35 -36.41 22.37
N ASN A 11 26.67 -35.48 21.48
CA ASN A 11 27.99 -34.97 21.07
C ASN A 11 27.85 -34.47 19.63
N LEU A 12 27.66 -33.15 19.48
CA LEU A 12 27.62 -32.47 18.19
C LEU A 12 29.03 -32.45 17.60
N ASP A 13 29.36 -33.43 16.77
CA ASP A 13 30.48 -33.35 15.84
C ASP A 13 29.97 -32.83 14.48
N SER A 14 30.75 -31.91 13.89
CA SER A 14 30.56 -31.29 12.56
C SER A 14 30.34 -32.30 11.42
N SER A 15 30.71 -33.56 11.65
CA SER A 15 30.51 -34.69 10.74
C SER A 15 29.03 -35.02 10.47
N SER A 16 28.10 -34.54 11.31
CA SER A 16 26.65 -34.78 11.17
C SER A 16 25.96 -33.92 10.10
N VAL A 17 26.66 -32.93 9.53
CA VAL A 17 26.12 -31.91 8.60
C VAL A 17 26.29 -32.30 7.12
N LYS A 18 26.78 -33.52 6.85
CA LYS A 18 27.03 -33.99 5.48
C LYS A 18 25.73 -34.09 4.66
N GLY A 19 25.54 -33.16 3.72
CA GLY A 19 24.62 -33.31 2.58
C GLY A 19 23.55 -32.25 2.38
N LEU A 20 23.54 -31.15 3.13
CA LEU A 20 22.51 -30.10 3.01
C LEU A 20 23.02 -28.88 2.22
N ASN A 21 22.15 -28.30 1.38
CA ASN A 21 22.49 -27.42 0.26
C ASN A 21 22.52 -25.90 0.58
N GLN A 22 21.98 -25.48 1.72
CA GLN A 22 22.17 -24.17 2.37
C GLN A 22 21.67 -24.35 3.80
N ALA A 23 22.41 -23.92 4.83
CA ALA A 23 21.98 -24.07 6.23
C ALA A 23 22.52 -22.93 7.08
N PHE A 24 21.67 -22.38 7.96
CA PHE A 24 22.07 -21.48 9.03
C PHE A 24 22.32 -22.31 10.28
N LEU A 25 23.58 -22.53 10.66
CA LEU A 25 23.90 -23.25 11.90
C LEU A 25 24.09 -22.22 13.02
N CYS A 26 23.27 -22.30 14.06
CA CYS A 26 23.36 -21.45 15.24
C CYS A 26 23.96 -22.24 16.40
N VAL A 27 25.20 -21.92 16.78
CA VAL A 27 25.87 -22.50 17.94
C VAL A 27 26.60 -21.37 18.65
N LYS A 28 26.09 -20.95 19.82
CA LYS A 28 26.72 -20.06 20.82
C LYS A 28 27.59 -18.93 20.22
N ASP A 29 27.01 -17.74 20.08
CA ASP A 29 27.65 -16.48 19.62
C ASP A 29 28.09 -16.48 18.14
N ILE A 30 27.85 -17.58 17.42
CA ILE A 30 28.26 -17.78 16.03
C ILE A 30 27.06 -18.02 15.13
N LEU A 31 26.92 -17.17 14.10
CA LEU A 31 25.99 -17.37 12.99
C LEU A 31 26.76 -17.86 11.77
N SER A 32 26.55 -19.12 11.37
CA SER A 32 27.16 -19.69 10.16
C SER A 32 26.16 -19.70 9.01
N LEU A 33 26.46 -18.93 7.96
CA LEU A 33 25.79 -18.91 6.67
C LEU A 33 26.53 -19.82 5.69
N GLN A 34 25.97 -20.98 5.34
CA GLN A 34 26.60 -21.89 4.39
C GLN A 34 25.80 -21.97 3.09
N ASP A 35 26.48 -21.78 1.95
CA ASP A 35 25.96 -22.04 0.60
C ASP A 35 26.66 -23.25 -0.03
N THR A 36 25.91 -24.32 -0.29
CA THR A 36 26.40 -25.61 -0.82
C THR A 36 25.69 -26.00 -2.13
N LEU A 37 25.14 -25.03 -2.86
CA LEU A 37 24.40 -25.27 -4.11
C LEU A 37 25.16 -26.17 -5.11
N LYS A 38 24.44 -27.15 -5.69
CA LYS A 38 24.92 -28.08 -6.75
C LYS A 38 24.82 -27.54 -8.19
N GLY A 39 24.35 -26.31 -8.42
CA GLY A 39 24.16 -25.72 -9.77
C GLY A 39 25.29 -24.78 -10.20
N GLN A 40 25.68 -24.74 -11.47
CA GLN A 40 26.80 -23.91 -11.99
C GLN A 40 26.76 -22.46 -11.49
N LYS A 41 27.57 -22.12 -10.48
CA LYS A 41 27.87 -20.76 -10.03
C LYS A 41 29.35 -20.69 -9.66
N VAL A 42 29.96 -19.54 -9.89
CA VAL A 42 31.39 -19.26 -9.71
C VAL A 42 31.68 -19.07 -8.22
N TYR A 43 32.58 -19.86 -7.65
CA TYR A 43 33.03 -19.73 -6.25
C TYR A 43 34.36 -18.97 -6.17
N LEU A 44 34.70 -18.53 -4.97
CA LEU A 44 35.88 -17.71 -4.75
C LEU A 44 37.12 -18.62 -4.72
N TYR A 45 38.00 -18.47 -5.72
CA TYR A 45 39.37 -18.95 -5.71
C TYR A 45 40.21 -18.12 -4.73
N TYR A 46 41.43 -18.58 -4.42
CA TYR A 46 42.39 -17.81 -3.63
C TYR A 46 42.54 -16.36 -4.14
N CYS A 47 42.67 -16.17 -5.45
CA CYS A 47 42.81 -14.84 -6.05
C CYS A 47 41.55 -13.98 -5.88
N TYR A 48 40.35 -14.57 -5.85
CA TYR A 48 39.09 -13.85 -5.64
C TYR A 48 38.93 -13.40 -4.18
N LEU A 49 39.39 -14.19 -3.21
CA LEU A 49 39.40 -13.79 -1.80
C LEU A 49 40.27 -12.54 -1.58
N VAL A 50 41.46 -12.52 -2.17
CA VAL A 50 42.40 -11.40 -2.04
C VAL A 50 41.92 -10.19 -2.84
N ASN A 51 41.48 -10.40 -4.09
CA ASN A 51 41.19 -9.30 -5.00
C ASN A 51 39.81 -8.67 -4.79
N ASN A 52 38.78 -9.48 -4.51
CA ASN A 52 37.40 -8.99 -4.42
C ASN A 52 36.96 -8.78 -2.97
N LEU A 53 37.23 -9.73 -2.06
CA LEU A 53 36.88 -9.56 -0.64
C LEU A 53 37.85 -8.63 0.10
N GLY A 54 39.10 -8.50 -0.37
CA GLY A 54 40.11 -7.62 0.21
C GLY A 54 40.09 -6.18 -0.32
N THR A 55 39.27 -5.88 -1.33
CA THR A 55 39.24 -4.55 -1.97
C THR A 55 37.84 -3.93 -1.84
N ILE A 56 37.76 -2.71 -1.34
CA ILE A 56 36.51 -1.96 -1.28
C ILE A 56 36.09 -1.54 -2.70
N ALA A 57 34.79 -1.62 -2.99
CA ALA A 57 34.20 -1.19 -4.25
C ALA A 57 34.59 -2.05 -5.47
N ARG A 58 34.91 -3.33 -5.25
CA ARG A 58 35.13 -4.32 -6.31
C ARG A 58 34.11 -5.45 -6.20
N SER A 59 33.39 -5.73 -7.29
CA SER A 59 32.35 -6.76 -7.32
C SER A 59 32.59 -7.75 -8.45
N GLY A 60 32.70 -9.04 -8.11
CA GLY A 60 32.73 -10.12 -9.09
C GLY A 60 31.43 -10.23 -9.89
N THR A 61 30.29 -9.79 -9.33
CA THR A 61 29.00 -9.73 -10.04
C THR A 61 29.07 -8.75 -11.20
N LYS A 62 29.75 -7.60 -11.02
CA LYS A 62 29.94 -6.62 -12.09
C LYS A 62 30.83 -7.19 -13.21
N GLU A 63 31.96 -7.78 -12.85
CA GLU A 63 32.88 -8.43 -13.80
C GLU A 63 32.19 -9.58 -14.57
N PHE A 64 31.33 -10.35 -13.90
CA PHE A 64 30.58 -11.45 -14.51
C PHE A 64 29.45 -10.95 -15.44
N MET A 65 28.76 -9.86 -15.08
CA MET A 65 27.77 -9.20 -15.96
C MET A 65 28.43 -8.61 -17.21
N GLU A 66 29.66 -8.07 -17.09
CA GLU A 66 30.44 -7.57 -18.24
C GLU A 66 30.93 -8.72 -19.15
N ALA A 67 31.21 -9.89 -18.59
CA ALA A 67 31.67 -11.07 -19.32
C ALA A 67 30.52 -11.87 -20.00
N LEU A 68 29.28 -11.71 -19.53
CA LEU A 68 28.10 -12.30 -20.15
C LEU A 68 27.78 -11.60 -21.47
N GLN A 69 27.74 -12.35 -22.57
CA GLN A 69 27.27 -11.83 -23.87
C GLN A 69 25.75 -11.57 -23.83
N ALA A 70 25.32 -10.52 -24.52
CA ALA A 70 23.91 -10.15 -24.65
C ALA A 70 23.07 -11.34 -25.15
N GLY A 71 22.13 -11.82 -24.32
CA GLY A 71 21.20 -12.90 -24.68
C GLY A 71 20.86 -13.90 -23.56
N LEU A 72 21.56 -13.86 -22.42
CA LEU A 72 21.18 -14.62 -21.23
C LEU A 72 20.52 -13.68 -20.21
N ASP A 73 19.28 -13.98 -19.86
CA ASP A 73 18.46 -13.21 -18.91
C ASP A 73 18.88 -13.56 -17.48
N VAL A 74 20.02 -13.02 -17.05
CA VAL A 74 20.60 -13.26 -15.72
C VAL A 74 20.48 -11.99 -14.89
N SER A 75 19.43 -11.92 -14.06
CA SER A 75 19.25 -10.84 -13.08
C SER A 75 20.12 -11.12 -11.85
N MET A 76 21.19 -10.33 -11.66
CA MET A 76 22.05 -10.40 -10.47
C MET A 76 22.16 -9.04 -9.78
N ILE A 77 21.93 -9.07 -8.47
CA ILE A 77 22.00 -7.91 -7.57
C ILE A 77 23.42 -7.84 -6.96
N GLY A 78 23.92 -6.63 -6.67
CA GLY A 78 25.18 -6.42 -5.93
C GLY A 78 26.40 -5.97 -6.74
N GLN A 79 26.23 -4.96 -7.61
CA GLN A 79 27.31 -4.45 -8.47
C GLN A 79 28.34 -3.55 -7.75
N PHE A 80 28.01 -3.05 -6.55
CA PHE A 80 28.82 -2.04 -5.85
C PHE A 80 30.07 -2.59 -5.16
N GLY A 81 30.09 -3.86 -4.75
CA GLY A 81 31.27 -4.47 -4.11
C GLY A 81 31.55 -3.95 -2.69
N VAL A 82 30.51 -3.50 -1.98
CA VAL A 82 30.62 -3.01 -0.59
C VAL A 82 29.72 -3.75 0.41
N GLY A 83 28.70 -4.46 -0.09
CA GLY A 83 27.69 -5.10 0.76
C GLY A 83 28.27 -6.10 1.76
N PHE A 84 29.32 -6.84 1.39
CA PHE A 84 29.97 -7.79 2.29
C PHE A 84 30.43 -7.16 3.62
N TYR A 85 30.96 -5.93 3.58
CA TYR A 85 31.48 -5.25 4.78
C TYR A 85 30.39 -4.80 5.76
N SER A 86 29.12 -4.79 5.35
CA SER A 86 27.99 -4.57 6.27
C SER A 86 27.88 -5.63 7.36
N ALA A 87 28.49 -6.81 7.16
CA ALA A 87 28.60 -7.86 8.19
C ALA A 87 29.25 -7.33 9.48
N TYR A 88 30.22 -6.41 9.37
CA TYR A 88 30.91 -5.81 10.53
C TYR A 88 30.07 -4.81 11.32
N LEU A 89 28.86 -4.47 10.87
CA LEU A 89 27.91 -3.73 11.68
C LEU A 89 27.51 -4.58 12.90
N VAL A 90 27.25 -5.87 12.66
CA VAL A 90 26.74 -6.81 13.67
C VAL A 90 27.79 -7.80 14.19
N ALA A 91 28.90 -8.01 13.46
CA ALA A 91 29.96 -8.94 13.83
C ALA A 91 31.28 -8.24 14.18
N GLU A 92 32.02 -8.77 15.16
CA GLU A 92 33.39 -8.35 15.49
C GLU A 92 34.44 -9.01 14.59
N LYS A 93 34.17 -10.25 14.19
CA LYS A 93 35.04 -11.06 13.36
C LYS A 93 34.21 -11.79 12.32
N VAL A 94 34.74 -11.84 11.09
CA VAL A 94 34.13 -12.57 9.98
C VAL A 94 35.16 -13.54 9.42
N ILE A 95 34.77 -14.82 9.33
CA ILE A 95 35.55 -15.87 8.68
C ILE A 95 34.79 -16.32 7.44
N VAL A 96 35.47 -16.42 6.31
CA VAL A 96 34.92 -16.92 5.05
C VAL A 96 35.73 -18.13 4.60
N THR A 97 35.12 -19.30 4.67
CA THR A 97 35.70 -20.55 4.15
C THR A 97 35.09 -20.84 2.79
N THR A 98 35.90 -21.03 1.75
CA THR A 98 35.42 -21.28 0.38
C THR A 98 36.14 -22.47 -0.25
N LYS A 99 35.40 -23.25 -1.04
CA LYS A 99 35.91 -24.32 -1.88
C LYS A 99 35.37 -24.17 -3.30
N HIS A 100 36.25 -23.82 -4.22
CA HIS A 100 35.99 -23.92 -5.66
C HIS A 100 36.34 -25.35 -6.15
N ASN A 101 35.72 -25.83 -7.24
CA ASN A 101 36.07 -27.15 -7.80
C ASN A 101 37.52 -27.21 -8.30
N ASP A 102 37.94 -26.15 -8.97
CA ASP A 102 39.25 -25.99 -9.60
C ASP A 102 40.34 -25.40 -8.67
N ASP A 103 40.07 -25.30 -7.37
CA ASP A 103 41.03 -24.82 -6.37
C ASP A 103 40.93 -25.60 -5.06
N GLU A 104 41.88 -25.39 -4.16
CA GLU A 104 41.86 -25.95 -2.81
C GLU A 104 40.88 -25.17 -1.90
N GLN A 105 40.64 -25.68 -0.68
CA GLN A 105 39.85 -24.96 0.32
C GLN A 105 40.71 -23.89 0.99
N TYR A 106 40.18 -22.67 1.11
CA TYR A 106 40.84 -21.56 1.81
C TYR A 106 39.94 -20.93 2.84
N VAL A 107 40.56 -20.42 3.90
CA VAL A 107 39.94 -19.63 4.96
C VAL A 107 40.46 -18.20 4.87
N TRP A 108 39.55 -17.28 4.64
CA TRP A 108 39.76 -15.84 4.77
C TRP A 108 39.26 -15.40 6.15
N GLU A 109 40.02 -14.58 6.86
CA GLU A 109 39.67 -14.07 8.18
C GLU A 109 40.00 -12.59 8.31
N SER A 110 39.08 -11.81 8.89
CA SER A 110 39.32 -10.42 9.27
C SER A 110 38.43 -9.96 10.42
N GLN A 111 38.91 -8.93 11.12
CA GLN A 111 38.24 -8.23 12.23
C GLN A 111 38.00 -6.74 11.90
N ALA A 112 38.00 -6.37 10.62
CA ALA A 112 37.92 -4.99 10.14
C ALA A 112 39.05 -4.04 10.64
N GLY A 113 40.16 -4.58 11.14
CA GLY A 113 41.33 -3.80 11.62
C GLY A 113 42.29 -3.28 10.54
N GLY A 114 41.86 -3.22 9.28
CA GLY A 114 42.69 -2.76 8.14
C GLY A 114 43.54 -3.85 7.47
N SER A 115 43.51 -5.09 7.96
CA SER A 115 44.14 -6.25 7.33
C SER A 115 43.25 -7.50 7.39
N PHE A 116 43.60 -8.50 6.60
CA PHE A 116 42.97 -9.81 6.57
C PHE A 116 44.04 -10.89 6.33
N THR A 117 43.73 -12.13 6.69
CA THR A 117 44.58 -13.29 6.43
C THR A 117 43.89 -14.28 5.53
N VAL A 118 44.64 -14.94 4.64
CA VAL A 118 44.13 -16.03 3.80
C VAL A 118 45.06 -17.23 3.97
N ASN A 119 44.53 -18.33 4.49
CA ASN A 119 45.27 -19.56 4.73
C ASN A 119 44.59 -20.73 4.03
N ARG A 120 45.38 -21.71 3.59
CA ARG A 120 44.85 -22.99 3.10
C ARG A 120 44.22 -23.75 4.28
N ASP A 121 43.02 -24.28 4.08
CA ASP A 121 42.35 -25.06 5.10
C ASP A 121 42.84 -26.51 5.09
N THR A 122 43.47 -26.93 6.19
CA THR A 122 44.04 -28.29 6.34
C THR A 122 43.43 -29.08 7.50
N GLU A 123 42.71 -28.39 8.39
CA GLU A 123 42.20 -28.96 9.64
C GLU A 123 40.68 -28.77 9.79
N GLY A 124 40.08 -27.83 9.04
CA GLY A 124 38.66 -27.54 9.09
C GLY A 124 37.78 -28.55 8.35
N GLU A 125 36.47 -28.40 8.55
CA GLU A 125 35.43 -29.16 7.85
C GLU A 125 35.58 -29.00 6.34
N GLN A 126 35.79 -30.11 5.64
CA GLN A 126 35.99 -30.10 4.19
C GLN A 126 34.66 -29.88 3.46
N LEU A 127 34.51 -28.70 2.86
CA LEU A 127 33.40 -28.35 2.00
C LEU A 127 33.54 -29.12 0.69
N GLY A 128 32.44 -29.69 0.17
CA GLY A 128 32.45 -30.29 -1.17
C GLY A 128 32.62 -29.21 -2.26
N ARG A 129 31.83 -28.14 -2.16
CA ARG A 129 31.82 -26.96 -3.01
C ARG A 129 31.01 -25.88 -2.31
N GLY A 130 31.38 -24.61 -2.44
CA GLY A 130 30.60 -23.54 -1.80
C GLY A 130 31.41 -22.53 -1.03
N THR A 131 30.67 -21.68 -0.31
CA THR A 131 31.22 -20.71 0.64
C THR A 131 30.44 -20.80 1.95
N LYS A 132 31.16 -20.80 3.07
CA LYS A 132 30.65 -20.72 4.44
C LYS A 132 31.15 -19.42 5.05
N ILE A 133 30.22 -18.55 5.45
CA ILE A 133 30.50 -17.30 6.15
C ILE A 133 30.14 -17.51 7.62
N THR A 134 31.12 -17.32 8.50
CA THR A 134 30.96 -17.43 9.95
C THR A 134 31.08 -16.05 10.55
N LEU A 135 29.99 -15.60 11.18
CA LEU A 135 29.91 -14.29 11.84
C LEU A 135 30.02 -14.50 13.35
N PHE A 136 31.01 -13.85 13.95
CA PHE A 136 31.15 -13.75 15.41
C PHE A 136 30.46 -12.46 15.83
N LEU A 137 29.25 -12.59 16.36
CA LEU A 137 28.37 -11.45 16.61
C LEU A 137 28.84 -10.63 17.81
N LYS A 138 28.61 -9.31 17.76
CA LYS A 138 28.81 -8.39 18.89
C LYS A 138 27.76 -8.59 19.99
N GLU A 139 26.55 -8.95 19.56
CA GLU A 139 25.36 -9.04 20.41
C GLU A 139 24.50 -10.24 19.99
N ASP A 140 23.92 -10.90 20.98
CA ASP A 140 23.18 -12.16 20.80
C ASP A 140 21.77 -11.98 20.21
N GLN A 141 21.34 -10.73 20.02
CA GLN A 141 19.98 -10.41 19.56
C GLN A 141 19.65 -11.04 18.19
N TYR A 142 20.65 -11.29 17.35
CA TYR A 142 20.47 -11.93 16.03
C TYR A 142 20.55 -13.46 16.07
N LEU A 143 20.65 -14.08 17.26
CA LEU A 143 20.57 -15.53 17.46
C LEU A 143 19.13 -16.00 17.72
N GLU A 144 18.20 -15.07 17.99
CA GLU A 144 16.79 -15.38 18.23
C GLU A 144 16.09 -15.87 16.96
N GLU A 145 15.47 -17.05 17.05
CA GLU A 145 14.77 -17.68 15.90
C GLU A 145 13.73 -16.75 15.28
N ARG A 146 12.91 -16.09 16.11
CA ARG A 146 11.86 -15.18 15.64
C ARG A 146 12.45 -14.04 14.82
N ARG A 147 13.50 -13.39 15.32
CA ARG A 147 14.14 -12.26 14.66
C ARG A 147 14.75 -12.66 13.32
N ILE A 148 15.41 -13.83 13.23
CA ILE A 148 15.96 -14.35 11.98
C ILE A 148 14.83 -14.62 10.98
N LYS A 149 13.74 -15.26 11.42
CA LYS A 149 12.56 -15.53 10.57
C LYS A 149 11.95 -14.23 10.02
N ASP A 150 11.79 -13.23 10.87
CA ASP A 150 11.23 -11.93 10.50
C ASP A 150 12.13 -11.18 9.50
N LEU A 151 13.45 -11.19 9.71
CA LEU A 151 14.41 -10.59 8.78
C LEU A 151 14.44 -11.29 7.41
N ILE A 152 14.39 -12.62 7.38
CA ILE A 152 14.36 -13.40 6.14
C ILE A 152 13.06 -13.13 5.38
N LYS A 153 11.91 -13.11 6.06
CA LYS A 153 10.63 -12.75 5.44
C LYS A 153 10.69 -11.33 4.88
N LYS A 154 11.12 -10.36 5.69
CA LYS A 154 11.13 -8.94 5.30
C LYS A 154 12.05 -8.63 4.11
N HIS A 155 13.23 -9.24 4.06
CA HIS A 155 14.27 -8.83 3.11
C HIS A 155 14.65 -9.89 2.07
N SER A 156 14.14 -11.11 2.18
CA SER A 156 14.57 -12.24 1.34
C SER A 156 13.43 -13.20 0.97
N GLU A 157 12.17 -12.78 1.13
CA GLU A 157 10.99 -13.59 0.79
C GLU A 157 10.92 -13.95 -0.70
N PHE A 158 11.35 -13.05 -1.57
CA PHE A 158 11.28 -13.23 -3.04
C PHE A 158 12.55 -13.85 -3.65
N ILE A 159 13.48 -14.38 -2.83
CA ILE A 159 14.67 -15.07 -3.35
C ILE A 159 14.26 -16.39 -4.00
N SER A 160 14.66 -16.61 -5.26
CA SER A 160 14.28 -17.79 -6.05
C SER A 160 14.86 -19.12 -5.55
N TYR A 161 15.77 -19.08 -4.57
CA TYR A 161 16.42 -20.24 -3.98
C TYR A 161 15.84 -20.54 -2.59
N PRO A 162 15.67 -21.83 -2.23
CA PRO A 162 15.14 -22.19 -0.93
C PRO A 162 16.10 -21.83 0.20
N ILE A 163 15.64 -21.01 1.14
CA ILE A 163 16.35 -20.67 2.38
C ILE A 163 15.95 -21.66 3.48
N TYR A 164 16.95 -22.30 4.10
CA TYR A 164 16.76 -23.25 5.22
C TYR A 164 17.34 -22.66 6.51
N HIS A 165 16.56 -22.67 7.58
CA HIS A 165 17.00 -22.22 8.90
C HIS A 165 17.08 -23.43 9.84
N TRP A 166 18.23 -23.69 10.44
CA TRP A 166 18.41 -24.82 11.36
C TRP A 166 18.26 -24.34 12.80
N THR A 167 17.32 -24.93 13.52
CA THR A 167 17.07 -24.63 14.93
C THR A 167 17.08 -25.91 15.75
N VAL A 168 17.60 -25.82 16.98
CA VAL A 168 17.56 -26.92 17.94
C VAL A 168 16.29 -26.76 18.76
N LYS A 169 15.31 -27.63 18.55
CA LYS A 169 14.11 -27.72 19.40
C LYS A 169 14.32 -28.79 20.45
N THR A 170 14.18 -28.44 21.73
CA THR A 170 14.21 -29.41 22.83
C THR A 170 12.78 -29.89 23.08
N THR A 171 12.49 -31.14 22.74
CA THR A 171 11.22 -31.79 23.10
C THR A 171 11.44 -32.65 24.33
N GLU A 172 10.83 -32.30 25.45
CA GLU A 172 10.67 -33.22 26.58
C GLU A 172 9.65 -34.29 26.16
N LYS A 173 10.09 -35.55 26.06
CA LYS A 173 9.18 -36.67 25.79
C LYS A 173 8.42 -37.03 27.07
N GLU A 174 7.21 -36.52 27.21
CA GLU A 174 6.18 -37.25 27.96
C GLU A 174 5.51 -38.24 27.00
N ILE A 175 5.42 -39.51 27.41
CA ILE A 175 4.74 -40.55 26.63
C ILE A 175 3.24 -40.42 26.96
N SER A 176 2.46 -39.90 26.01
CA SER A 176 1.03 -40.15 25.94
C SER A 176 0.59 -40.16 24.48
N ASP A 177 -0.08 -41.26 24.10
CA ASP A 177 -0.83 -41.38 22.85
C ASP A 177 -2.00 -40.39 22.92
N ASP A 178 -2.10 -39.49 21.94
CA ASP A 178 -3.37 -39.04 21.35
C ASP A 178 -3.06 -38.23 20.08
N GLU A 179 -3.64 -38.66 18.97
CA GLU A 179 -3.59 -38.01 17.65
C GLU A 179 -4.53 -36.79 17.66
N ASP A 180 -4.01 -35.58 17.49
CA ASP A 180 -4.82 -34.43 17.11
C ASP A 180 -4.10 -33.58 16.05
N GLU A 181 -4.81 -33.31 14.96
CA GLU A 181 -4.39 -32.53 13.80
C GLU A 181 -4.23 -31.04 14.16
N GLU A 182 -3.05 -30.45 13.94
CA GLU A 182 -2.85 -29.02 14.02
C GLU A 182 -3.30 -28.31 12.72
N VAL A 183 -4.33 -27.48 12.84
CA VAL A 183 -4.75 -26.50 11.82
C VAL A 183 -3.79 -25.31 11.85
N MET A 184 -3.06 -25.07 10.76
CA MET A 184 -2.23 -23.87 10.59
C MET A 184 -3.11 -22.62 10.52
N LYS A 185 -2.92 -21.70 11.48
CA LYS A 185 -3.36 -20.31 11.35
C LYS A 185 -2.30 -19.55 10.54
N GLU A 186 -2.73 -18.92 9.46
CA GLU A 186 -1.91 -17.94 8.74
C GLU A 186 -1.79 -16.68 9.62
N ASP A 187 -0.60 -16.45 10.18
CA ASP A 187 -0.27 -15.19 10.82
C ASP A 187 -0.14 -14.11 9.75
N GLU A 188 -1.08 -13.15 9.75
CA GLU A 188 -0.96 -11.87 9.06
C GLU A 188 0.28 -11.13 9.62
N GLY A 189 1.39 -11.22 8.90
CA GLY A 189 2.60 -10.48 9.22
C GLY A 189 2.38 -8.99 8.98
N ASP A 190 2.57 -8.18 10.02
CA ASP A 190 2.72 -6.74 9.91
C ASP A 190 3.90 -6.40 8.98
N VAL A 191 3.58 -5.93 7.78
CA VAL A 191 4.55 -5.36 6.84
C VAL A 191 4.66 -3.87 7.17
N GLU A 192 5.87 -3.45 7.57
CA GLU A 192 6.18 -2.03 7.78
C GLU A 192 5.90 -1.19 6.52
N GLU A 193 5.42 0.02 6.79
CA GLU A 193 4.78 0.98 5.89
C GLU A 193 5.47 1.19 4.54
N ILE A 194 4.64 1.14 3.50
CA ILE A 194 4.92 1.76 2.21
C ILE A 194 5.26 3.22 2.49
N ASP A 195 6.46 3.64 2.12
CA ASP A 195 6.88 5.05 2.09
C ASP A 195 5.74 5.88 1.50
N GLU A 196 5.19 6.83 2.27
CA GLU A 196 4.10 7.74 1.86
C GLU A 196 4.39 8.42 0.50
N GLU A 197 5.67 8.42 0.08
CA GLU A 197 6.13 8.90 -1.21
C GLU A 197 5.63 8.04 -2.41
N VAL A 198 5.48 6.72 -2.27
CA VAL A 198 5.19 5.79 -3.38
C VAL A 198 3.71 5.80 -3.78
N MET A 199 2.79 5.80 -2.82
CA MET A 199 1.36 5.72 -3.09
C MET A 199 0.59 6.95 -2.60
N LYS A 200 -0.54 7.26 -3.26
CA LYS A 200 -1.42 8.33 -2.81
C LYS A 200 -2.21 7.86 -1.59
N GLU A 201 -2.43 8.74 -0.62
CA GLU A 201 -3.15 8.42 0.63
C GLU A 201 -4.53 7.82 0.36
N PHE A 202 -5.27 8.35 -0.61
CA PHE A 202 -6.56 7.79 -1.01
C PHE A 202 -6.50 6.35 -1.55
N LEU A 203 -5.33 5.84 -1.95
CA LEU A 203 -5.08 4.46 -2.37
C LEU A 203 -4.38 3.63 -1.30
N GLY A 204 -4.26 4.11 -0.05
CA GLY A 204 -3.55 3.41 1.02
C GLY A 204 -4.12 2.02 1.37
N PHE A 205 -5.34 1.71 0.94
CA PHE A 205 -5.93 0.38 1.09
C PHE A 205 -5.42 -0.64 0.05
N VAL A 206 -4.80 -0.19 -1.04
CA VAL A 206 -4.29 -1.06 -2.10
C VAL A 206 -2.96 -1.66 -1.65
N LYS A 207 -2.97 -2.97 -1.38
CA LYS A 207 -1.76 -3.74 -1.12
C LYS A 207 -1.23 -4.33 -2.41
N GLY A 208 0.09 -4.32 -2.59
CA GLY A 208 0.74 -4.89 -3.77
C GLY A 208 2.26 -4.89 -3.63
N VAL A 209 2.91 -5.62 -4.54
CA VAL A 209 4.38 -5.70 -4.63
C VAL A 209 4.81 -5.07 -5.95
N VAL A 210 5.76 -4.14 -5.88
CA VAL A 210 6.39 -3.55 -7.06
C VAL A 210 7.81 -4.06 -7.11
N ASP A 211 8.08 -4.91 -8.11
CA ASP A 211 9.42 -5.43 -8.38
C ASP A 211 9.99 -4.71 -9.62
N SER A 212 11.27 -4.36 -9.55
CA SER A 212 11.99 -3.69 -10.63
C SER A 212 13.44 -4.14 -10.63
N ASP A 213 13.91 -4.58 -11.79
CA ASP A 213 15.31 -4.99 -11.97
C ASP A 213 16.31 -3.83 -11.78
N ASP A 214 15.85 -2.58 -11.99
CA ASP A 214 16.66 -1.37 -11.81
C ASP A 214 16.27 -0.65 -10.51
N LEU A 215 17.26 -0.48 -9.62
CA LEU A 215 17.07 0.29 -8.37
C LEU A 215 16.60 1.72 -8.70
N PRO A 216 15.39 2.12 -8.26
CA PRO A 216 14.83 3.40 -8.63
C PRO A 216 15.60 4.58 -8.00
N LEU A 217 16.09 5.50 -8.84
CA LEU A 217 16.53 6.85 -8.41
C LEU A 217 15.30 7.67 -7.97
N LYS A 218 15.45 8.69 -7.11
CA LYS A 218 14.33 9.54 -6.62
C LYS A 218 13.37 10.05 -7.73
N SER A 219 13.89 10.37 -8.91
CA SER A 219 13.10 10.80 -10.07
C SER A 219 12.19 9.72 -10.66
N THR A 220 12.52 8.44 -10.51
CA THR A 220 11.76 7.31 -11.03
C THR A 220 10.54 6.94 -10.18
N PHE A 221 10.56 7.23 -8.87
CA PHE A 221 9.40 7.00 -7.99
C PHE A 221 8.15 7.79 -8.41
N LEU A 222 8.32 9.02 -8.91
CA LEU A 222 7.19 9.81 -9.42
C LEU A 222 6.51 9.13 -10.62
N VAL A 223 7.30 8.50 -11.49
CA VAL A 223 6.80 7.77 -12.67
C VAL A 223 6.08 6.49 -12.24
N ILE A 224 6.67 5.74 -11.31
CA ILE A 224 6.08 4.53 -10.72
C ILE A 224 4.73 4.88 -10.09
N ARG A 225 4.69 5.88 -9.20
CA ARG A 225 3.46 6.38 -8.56
C ARG A 225 2.38 6.73 -9.57
N LYS A 226 2.71 7.48 -10.63
CA LYS A 226 1.74 7.85 -11.67
C LYS A 226 1.17 6.63 -12.38
N ASN A 227 2.01 5.63 -12.66
CA ASN A 227 1.58 4.39 -13.31
C ASN A 227 0.73 3.53 -12.38
N LEU A 228 1.08 3.42 -11.09
CA LEU A 228 0.29 2.71 -10.10
C LEU A 228 -1.10 3.34 -9.93
N VAL A 229 -1.20 4.67 -9.77
CA VAL A 229 -2.48 5.37 -9.71
C VAL A 229 -3.31 5.08 -10.96
N LYS A 230 -2.70 5.15 -12.15
CA LYS A 230 -3.38 4.85 -13.41
C LYS A 230 -3.92 3.42 -13.43
N LYS A 231 -3.12 2.44 -13.01
CA LYS A 231 -3.49 1.02 -12.97
C LYS A 231 -4.59 0.73 -11.94
N CYS A 232 -4.55 1.37 -10.77
CA CYS A 232 -5.62 1.26 -9.78
C CYS A 232 -6.95 1.79 -10.33
N ILE A 233 -6.92 2.95 -11.01
CA ILE A 233 -8.13 3.51 -11.64
C ILE A 233 -8.66 2.61 -12.76
N GLU A 234 -7.79 2.01 -13.57
CA GLU A 234 -8.18 1.00 -14.58
C GLU A 234 -8.88 -0.20 -13.90
N MET A 235 -8.27 -0.76 -12.85
CA MET A 235 -8.84 -1.85 -12.05
C MET A 235 -10.22 -1.50 -11.45
N PHE A 236 -10.38 -0.30 -10.88
CA PHE A 236 -11.68 0.13 -10.34
C PHE A 236 -12.76 0.25 -11.43
N ASN A 237 -12.38 0.64 -12.65
CA ASN A 237 -13.33 0.65 -13.77
C ASN A 237 -13.71 -0.75 -14.23
N GLU A 238 -12.78 -1.71 -14.14
CA GLU A 238 -13.08 -3.12 -14.44
C GLU A 238 -14.04 -3.72 -13.42
N ILE A 239 -13.82 -3.45 -12.12
CA ILE A 239 -14.75 -3.84 -11.04
C ILE A 239 -16.14 -3.23 -11.30
N ALA A 240 -16.20 -2.02 -11.87
CA ALA A 240 -17.46 -1.35 -12.18
C ALA A 240 -18.30 -2.03 -13.28
N TYR A 241 -17.77 -3.03 -14.00
CA TYR A 241 -18.55 -3.81 -14.96
C TYR A 241 -19.54 -4.76 -14.30
N ASP A 242 -19.23 -5.23 -13.09
CA ASP A 242 -20.15 -6.03 -12.30
C ASP A 242 -20.80 -5.17 -11.20
N LYS A 243 -22.13 -5.08 -11.22
CA LYS A 243 -22.87 -4.20 -10.29
C LYS A 243 -22.73 -4.68 -8.84
N GLU A 244 -22.70 -5.98 -8.59
CA GLU A 244 -22.65 -6.52 -7.23
C GLU A 244 -21.26 -6.33 -6.62
N ASP A 245 -20.22 -6.65 -7.37
CA ASP A 245 -18.84 -6.46 -6.92
C ASP A 245 -18.52 -4.97 -6.76
N TYR A 246 -19.02 -4.12 -7.65
CA TYR A 246 -18.88 -2.69 -7.51
C TYR A 246 -19.58 -2.14 -6.27
N ASN A 247 -20.77 -2.65 -5.93
CA ASN A 247 -21.47 -2.23 -4.72
C ASN A 247 -20.67 -2.59 -3.45
N LYS A 248 -20.11 -3.81 -3.38
CA LYS A 248 -19.24 -4.22 -2.27
C LYS A 248 -17.99 -3.35 -2.18
N PHE A 249 -17.34 -3.10 -3.32
CA PHE A 249 -16.19 -2.21 -3.42
C PHE A 249 -16.52 -0.78 -2.97
N TYR A 250 -17.64 -0.24 -3.43
CA TYR A 250 -18.06 1.12 -3.09
C TYR A 250 -18.43 1.25 -1.62
N GLU A 251 -19.12 0.26 -1.05
CA GLU A 251 -19.44 0.22 0.38
C GLU A 251 -18.16 0.26 1.24
N ALA A 252 -17.15 -0.53 0.88
CA ALA A 252 -15.88 -0.59 1.60
C ALA A 252 -15.01 0.68 1.41
N PHE A 253 -14.94 1.21 0.19
CA PHE A 253 -13.89 2.19 -0.19
C PHE A 253 -14.43 3.52 -0.75
N SER A 254 -15.72 3.81 -0.63
CA SER A 254 -16.32 5.09 -1.08
C SER A 254 -15.64 6.31 -0.48
N LYS A 255 -15.26 6.25 0.81
CA LYS A 255 -14.54 7.34 1.50
C LYS A 255 -13.18 7.60 0.85
N ASN A 256 -12.45 6.55 0.50
CA ASN A 256 -11.18 6.65 -0.24
C ASN A 256 -11.37 7.29 -1.61
N LEU A 257 -12.40 6.90 -2.37
CA LEU A 257 -12.70 7.53 -3.67
C LEU A 257 -13.00 9.03 -3.50
N LYS A 258 -13.79 9.40 -2.49
CA LYS A 258 -14.14 10.79 -2.18
C LYS A 258 -12.92 11.61 -1.71
N LEU A 259 -12.01 11.00 -0.96
CA LEU A 259 -10.71 11.60 -0.62
C LEU A 259 -9.88 11.85 -1.88
N GLY A 260 -9.87 10.90 -2.81
CA GLY A 260 -9.22 11.05 -4.11
C GLY A 260 -9.79 12.22 -4.93
N ILE A 261 -11.11 12.49 -4.85
CA ILE A 261 -11.71 13.69 -5.47
C ILE A 261 -11.16 14.98 -4.86
N HIS A 262 -10.99 15.00 -3.54
CA HIS A 262 -10.47 16.15 -2.81
C HIS A 262 -9.01 16.45 -3.20
N GLU A 263 -8.15 15.43 -3.19
CA GLU A 263 -6.70 15.59 -3.30
C GLU A 263 -6.16 15.52 -4.73
N ASP A 264 -6.70 14.63 -5.58
CA ASP A 264 -6.13 14.30 -6.89
C ASP A 264 -6.79 15.08 -8.03
N SER A 265 -6.36 16.33 -8.22
CA SER A 265 -6.84 17.19 -9.29
C SER A 265 -6.68 16.61 -10.70
N GLN A 266 -5.66 15.78 -10.94
CA GLN A 266 -5.37 15.22 -12.27
C GLN A 266 -6.32 14.09 -12.64
N ASN A 267 -6.73 13.27 -11.66
CA ASN A 267 -7.61 12.13 -11.89
C ASN A 267 -9.05 12.36 -11.43
N ARG A 268 -9.36 13.53 -10.85
CA ARG A 268 -10.69 13.90 -10.33
C ARG A 268 -11.83 13.54 -11.27
N THR A 269 -11.72 13.89 -12.55
CA THR A 269 -12.78 13.60 -13.53
C THR A 269 -13.01 12.11 -13.72
N LYS A 270 -11.95 11.29 -13.67
CA LYS A 270 -12.05 9.82 -13.77
C LYS A 270 -12.66 9.22 -12.51
N LEU A 271 -12.24 9.71 -11.34
CA LEU A 271 -12.79 9.30 -10.05
C LEU A 271 -14.27 9.71 -9.89
N ALA A 272 -14.68 10.84 -10.47
CA ALA A 272 -16.06 11.34 -10.36
C ALA A 272 -17.08 10.37 -10.99
N VAL A 273 -16.68 9.65 -12.05
CA VAL A 273 -17.50 8.62 -12.70
C VAL A 273 -17.79 7.43 -11.75
N MET A 274 -16.91 7.20 -10.77
CA MET A 274 -17.01 6.13 -9.78
C MET A 274 -17.94 6.51 -8.61
N LEU A 275 -18.30 7.78 -8.44
CA LEU A 275 -19.14 8.18 -7.32
C LEU A 275 -20.57 7.63 -7.48
N ARG A 276 -21.18 7.26 -6.36
CA ARG A 276 -22.54 6.75 -6.26
C ARG A 276 -23.24 7.44 -5.10
N TYR A 277 -24.47 7.87 -5.32
CA TYR A 277 -25.28 8.59 -4.33
C TYR A 277 -26.72 8.12 -4.37
N HIS A 278 -27.46 8.33 -3.29
CA HIS A 278 -28.92 8.29 -3.37
C HIS A 278 -29.46 9.57 -4.01
N SER A 279 -30.66 9.53 -4.53
CA SER A 279 -31.34 10.73 -5.03
C SER A 279 -32.82 10.73 -4.72
N THR A 280 -33.47 11.88 -4.92
CA THR A 280 -34.93 12.01 -4.81
C THR A 280 -35.72 11.12 -5.78
N LYS A 281 -35.07 10.47 -6.77
CA LYS A 281 -35.73 9.58 -7.75
C LYS A 281 -35.33 8.11 -7.62
N THR A 282 -34.30 7.77 -6.87
CA THR A 282 -33.75 6.40 -6.84
C THR A 282 -34.18 5.58 -5.62
N GLY A 283 -34.84 6.21 -4.64
CA GLY A 283 -35.26 5.53 -3.42
C GLY A 283 -34.05 4.98 -2.67
N ASP A 284 -33.99 3.67 -2.47
CA ASP A 284 -32.89 2.98 -1.78
C ASP A 284 -31.75 2.57 -2.71
N GLU A 285 -31.91 2.71 -4.03
CA GLU A 285 -30.82 2.43 -4.95
C GLU A 285 -29.83 3.61 -5.03
N LEU A 286 -28.56 3.26 -5.17
CA LEU A 286 -27.49 4.20 -5.50
C LEU A 286 -27.48 4.46 -7.01
N THR A 287 -27.15 5.70 -7.39
CA THR A 287 -27.04 6.14 -8.79
C THR A 287 -25.73 6.88 -9.03
N SER A 288 -25.20 6.80 -10.25
CA SER A 288 -24.00 7.54 -10.64
C SER A 288 -24.33 8.96 -11.10
N LEU A 289 -23.31 9.84 -11.11
CA LEU A 289 -23.45 11.17 -11.74
C LEU A 289 -23.78 11.06 -13.23
N LYS A 290 -23.26 10.04 -13.92
CA LYS A 290 -23.58 9.76 -15.32
C LYS A 290 -25.07 9.47 -15.50
N ASP A 291 -25.65 8.62 -14.65
CA ASP A 291 -27.06 8.27 -14.75
C ASP A 291 -27.97 9.44 -14.33
N TYR A 292 -27.51 10.28 -13.40
CA TYR A 292 -28.21 11.55 -13.12
C TYR A 292 -28.28 12.41 -14.38
N VAL A 293 -27.16 12.58 -15.09
CA VAL A 293 -27.08 13.41 -16.31
C VAL A 293 -28.07 12.92 -17.38
N THR A 294 -28.24 11.61 -17.55
CA THR A 294 -29.20 11.07 -18.54
C THR A 294 -30.67 11.30 -18.16
N ARG A 295 -30.96 11.54 -16.87
CA ARG A 295 -32.31 11.84 -16.34
C ARG A 295 -32.56 13.33 -16.09
N MET A 296 -31.62 14.20 -16.46
CA MET A 296 -31.79 15.65 -16.36
C MET A 296 -32.96 16.12 -17.21
N LYS A 297 -33.68 17.13 -16.73
CA LYS A 297 -34.76 17.76 -17.51
C LYS A 297 -34.17 18.44 -18.74
N GLU A 298 -34.96 18.52 -19.81
CA GLU A 298 -34.58 19.30 -20.99
C GLU A 298 -34.30 20.76 -20.58
N GLY A 299 -33.17 21.30 -21.02
CA GLY A 299 -32.73 22.66 -20.67
C GLY A 299 -32.04 22.80 -19.30
N GLN A 300 -31.97 21.75 -18.47
CA GLN A 300 -31.27 21.79 -17.18
C GLN A 300 -29.74 21.85 -17.37
N LYS A 301 -29.09 22.81 -16.71
CA LYS A 301 -27.65 23.07 -16.82
C LYS A 301 -26.83 22.64 -15.60
N ASP A 302 -27.47 22.53 -14.45
CA ASP A 302 -26.81 22.26 -13.18
C ASP A 302 -27.28 20.93 -12.56
N ILE A 303 -26.38 20.25 -11.87
CA ILE A 303 -26.64 19.07 -11.04
C ILE A 303 -26.94 19.55 -9.63
N PHE A 304 -28.11 19.23 -9.10
CA PHE A 304 -28.51 19.62 -7.76
C PHE A 304 -28.14 18.55 -6.73
N TYR A 305 -27.56 18.97 -5.61
CA TYR A 305 -27.25 18.09 -4.48
C TYR A 305 -27.65 18.74 -3.15
N ILE A 306 -27.73 17.95 -2.09
CA ILE A 306 -27.87 18.41 -0.71
C ILE A 306 -26.96 17.59 0.19
N THR A 307 -26.26 18.26 1.10
CA THR A 307 -25.45 17.62 2.14
C THR A 307 -26.21 17.60 3.47
N GLY A 308 -25.93 16.62 4.32
CA GLY A 308 -26.48 16.57 5.68
C GLY A 308 -26.07 15.31 6.44
N GLU A 309 -26.53 15.19 7.69
CA GLU A 309 -26.05 14.14 8.60
C GLU A 309 -26.58 12.73 8.30
N SER A 310 -27.69 12.62 7.57
CA SER A 310 -28.28 11.32 7.21
C SER A 310 -29.21 11.45 6.01
N LYS A 311 -29.45 10.32 5.32
CA LYS A 311 -30.39 10.24 4.19
C LYS A 311 -31.77 10.75 4.59
N LYS A 312 -32.28 10.32 5.74
CA LYS A 312 -33.60 10.72 6.24
C LYS A 312 -33.67 12.22 6.55
N ALA A 313 -32.60 12.82 7.06
CA ALA A 313 -32.56 14.26 7.34
C ALA A 313 -32.62 15.07 6.04
N VAL A 314 -31.80 14.72 5.04
CA VAL A 314 -31.79 15.44 3.76
C VAL A 314 -33.06 15.19 2.95
N GLU A 315 -33.61 13.98 2.96
CA GLU A 315 -34.81 13.63 2.21
C GLU A 315 -36.05 14.42 2.67
N ASN A 316 -36.15 14.69 3.97
CA ASN A 316 -37.22 15.48 4.59
C ASN A 316 -36.90 16.98 4.68
N SER A 317 -35.80 17.42 4.08
CA SER A 317 -35.36 18.81 4.16
C SER A 317 -36.31 19.76 3.41
N PRO A 318 -36.75 20.87 4.04
CA PRO A 318 -37.54 21.90 3.37
C PRO A 318 -36.86 22.50 2.14
N PHE A 319 -35.51 22.47 2.09
CA PHE A 319 -34.75 22.96 0.95
C PHE A 319 -34.99 22.17 -0.35
N LEU A 320 -35.60 21.00 -0.27
CA LEU A 320 -35.98 20.19 -1.43
C LEU A 320 -37.36 20.52 -1.99
N GLU A 321 -38.23 21.22 -1.26
CA GLU A 321 -39.66 21.37 -1.62
C GLU A 321 -39.84 22.01 -3.01
N ARG A 322 -39.19 23.14 -3.27
CA ARG A 322 -39.27 23.81 -4.58
C ARG A 322 -38.69 22.95 -5.71
N LEU A 323 -37.56 22.30 -5.47
CA LEU A 323 -36.92 21.42 -6.46
C LEU A 323 -37.80 20.22 -6.79
N LYS A 324 -38.36 19.56 -5.77
CA LYS A 324 -39.32 18.45 -5.91
C LYS A 324 -40.58 18.89 -6.66
N LYS A 325 -41.16 20.05 -6.31
CA LYS A 325 -42.36 20.60 -6.98
C LYS A 325 -42.11 20.94 -8.45
N LYS A 326 -40.91 21.42 -8.78
CA LYS A 326 -40.48 21.66 -10.17
C LYS A 326 -39.95 20.39 -10.85
N GLY A 327 -39.90 19.24 -10.18
CA GLY A 327 -39.50 17.95 -10.76
C GLY A 327 -37.99 17.78 -10.99
N TYR A 328 -37.15 18.56 -10.33
CA TYR A 328 -35.70 18.40 -10.36
C TYR A 328 -35.26 17.22 -9.48
N GLU A 329 -34.32 16.42 -9.98
CA GLU A 329 -33.64 15.38 -9.20
C GLU A 329 -32.57 16.02 -8.31
N VAL A 330 -32.44 15.58 -7.06
CA VAL A 330 -31.43 16.08 -6.13
C VAL A 330 -30.67 14.90 -5.55
N LEU A 331 -29.34 14.95 -5.60
CA LEU A 331 -28.46 13.95 -5.01
C LEU A 331 -28.32 14.14 -3.49
N PHE A 332 -28.29 13.05 -2.74
CA PHE A 332 -28.11 13.02 -1.30
C PHE A 332 -26.67 12.67 -0.96
N MET A 333 -26.02 13.58 -0.26
CA MET A 333 -24.63 13.46 0.20
C MET A 333 -24.63 13.48 1.71
N VAL A 334 -24.29 12.35 2.32
CA VAL A 334 -24.54 12.13 3.75
C VAL A 334 -23.29 11.73 4.53
N ASP A 335 -22.18 11.54 3.82
CA ASP A 335 -20.89 11.32 4.46
C ASP A 335 -20.23 12.66 4.73
N ALA A 336 -19.56 12.80 5.88
CA ALA A 336 -18.82 14.03 6.21
C ALA A 336 -17.79 14.44 5.14
N ILE A 337 -17.20 13.45 4.44
CA ILE A 337 -16.23 13.70 3.37
C ILE A 337 -16.87 14.27 2.09
N ASP A 338 -18.19 14.14 1.92
CA ASP A 338 -18.87 14.63 0.73
C ASP A 338 -18.73 16.14 0.57
N GLU A 339 -18.78 16.91 1.67
CA GLU A 339 -18.61 18.37 1.64
C GLU A 339 -17.24 18.77 1.08
N TYR A 340 -16.20 18.05 1.49
CA TYR A 340 -14.84 18.25 1.00
C TYR A 340 -14.69 17.84 -0.48
N ALA A 341 -15.36 16.76 -0.88
CA ALA A 341 -15.34 16.27 -2.26
C ALA A 341 -16.05 17.24 -3.21
N VAL A 342 -17.27 17.70 -2.90
CA VAL A 342 -18.01 18.65 -3.76
C VAL A 342 -17.43 20.05 -3.76
N GLY A 343 -16.68 20.44 -2.72
CA GLY A 343 -15.89 21.67 -2.74
C GLY A 343 -14.87 21.70 -3.88
N GLN A 344 -14.33 20.52 -4.25
CA GLN A 344 -13.36 20.37 -5.34
C GLN A 344 -14.01 19.95 -6.68
N LEU A 345 -15.07 19.14 -6.64
CA LEU A 345 -15.84 18.72 -7.81
C LEU A 345 -16.86 19.78 -8.21
N LYS A 346 -16.38 20.89 -8.79
CA LYS A 346 -17.22 22.02 -9.19
C LYS A 346 -18.13 21.73 -10.39
N GLU A 347 -17.69 20.82 -11.27
CA GLU A 347 -18.42 20.45 -12.48
C GLU A 347 -18.23 18.97 -12.81
N TYR A 348 -19.22 18.40 -13.49
CA TYR A 348 -19.21 17.05 -14.05
C TYR A 348 -19.90 17.09 -15.40
N ASP A 349 -19.24 16.58 -16.45
CA ASP A 349 -19.76 16.56 -17.83
C ASP A 349 -20.26 17.95 -18.32
N GLY A 350 -19.51 19.01 -17.95
CA GLY A 350 -19.84 20.40 -18.27
C GLY A 350 -21.02 20.99 -17.47
N LYS A 351 -21.61 20.25 -16.54
CA LYS A 351 -22.70 20.68 -15.65
C LYS A 351 -22.12 21.06 -14.29
N LYS A 352 -22.54 22.20 -13.73
CA LYS A 352 -22.06 22.62 -12.40
C LYS A 352 -22.79 21.86 -11.30
N LEU A 353 -22.10 21.57 -10.20
CA LEU A 353 -22.73 21.05 -9.00
C LEU A 353 -23.21 22.21 -8.13
N VAL A 354 -24.51 22.25 -7.82
CA VAL A 354 -25.14 23.33 -7.06
C VAL A 354 -25.89 22.77 -5.86
N SER A 355 -25.55 23.26 -4.66
CA SER A 355 -26.25 22.87 -3.44
C SER A 355 -27.68 23.42 -3.42
N ALA A 356 -28.64 22.59 -3.02
CA ALA A 356 -30.03 22.96 -2.77
C ALA A 356 -30.18 23.95 -1.60
N THR A 357 -29.20 24.00 -0.69
CA THR A 357 -29.16 24.93 0.45
C THR A 357 -28.55 26.29 0.10
N LYS A 358 -28.01 26.44 -1.12
CA LYS A 358 -27.36 27.68 -1.55
C LYS A 358 -28.39 28.81 -1.72
N GLU A 359 -28.17 29.93 -1.03
CA GLU A 359 -29.01 31.12 -1.20
C GLU A 359 -29.14 31.57 -2.67
N GLY A 360 -30.33 32.00 -3.05
CA GLY A 360 -30.60 32.53 -4.39
C GLY A 360 -30.53 31.47 -5.48
N LEU A 361 -30.94 30.23 -5.18
CA LEU A 361 -30.98 29.12 -6.13
C LEU A 361 -31.80 29.48 -7.38
N LYS A 362 -31.10 29.53 -8.52
CA LYS A 362 -31.67 29.79 -9.84
C LYS A 362 -32.06 28.47 -10.49
N LEU A 363 -33.28 28.41 -11.00
CA LEU A 363 -33.76 27.27 -11.78
C LEU A 363 -33.84 27.69 -13.24
N ASP A 364 -33.37 26.83 -14.14
CA ASP A 364 -33.32 27.14 -15.58
C ASP A 364 -34.73 27.29 -16.19
N ASP A 365 -35.74 26.66 -15.60
CA ASP A 365 -37.14 26.68 -16.06
C ASP A 365 -37.98 27.80 -15.40
N GLU A 366 -37.36 28.69 -14.63
CA GLU A 366 -38.05 29.83 -14.01
C GLU A 366 -38.28 30.95 -15.04
N THR A 367 -39.55 31.33 -15.22
CA THR A 367 -39.90 32.42 -16.15
C THR A 367 -39.62 33.78 -15.51
N GLU A 368 -39.38 34.81 -16.33
CA GLU A 368 -39.21 36.18 -15.83
C GLU A 368 -40.46 36.70 -15.09
N GLU A 369 -41.66 36.19 -15.42
CA GLU A 369 -42.90 36.50 -14.69
C GLU A 369 -42.91 35.85 -13.29
N GLU A 370 -42.54 34.57 -13.17
CA GLU A 370 -42.42 33.88 -11.88
C GLU A 370 -41.39 34.57 -10.98
N LYS A 371 -40.25 34.92 -11.55
CA LYS A 371 -39.18 35.66 -10.88
C LYS A 371 -39.65 37.04 -10.41
N LYS A 372 -40.37 37.79 -11.25
CA LYS A 372 -40.91 39.11 -10.88
C LYS A 372 -41.93 38.99 -9.74
N LYS A 373 -42.87 38.03 -9.82
CA LYS A 373 -43.83 37.75 -8.74
C LYS A 373 -43.14 37.40 -7.42
N ARG A 374 -42.03 36.67 -7.49
CA ARG A 374 -41.23 36.32 -6.30
C ARG A 374 -40.55 37.55 -5.70
N GLU A 375 -39.90 38.37 -6.52
CA GLU A 375 -39.27 39.62 -6.05
C GLU A 375 -40.30 40.60 -5.45
N GLU A 376 -41.49 40.70 -6.04
CA GLU A 376 -42.61 41.48 -5.50
C GLU A 376 -43.08 40.93 -4.15
N LYS A 377 -43.22 39.61 -4.01
CA LYS A 377 -43.54 38.97 -2.72
C LYS A 377 -42.47 39.22 -1.67
N LYS A 378 -41.18 39.09 -2.02
CA LYS A 378 -40.08 39.39 -1.09
C LYS A 378 -40.22 40.81 -0.54
N LYS A 379 -40.43 41.79 -1.43
CA LYS A 379 -40.65 43.19 -1.05
C LYS A 379 -41.88 43.38 -0.16
N SER A 380 -43.00 42.72 -0.46
CA SER A 380 -44.22 42.86 0.35
C SER A 380 -44.05 42.34 1.79
N PHE A 381 -43.10 41.43 2.03
CA PHE A 381 -42.83 40.85 3.35
C PHE A 381 -41.57 41.41 4.03
N GLU A 382 -40.87 42.39 3.45
CA GLU A 382 -39.66 42.99 4.04
C GLU A 382 -39.91 43.54 5.45
N ASN A 383 -41.02 44.27 5.65
CA ASN A 383 -41.39 44.80 6.96
C ASN A 383 -41.67 43.69 7.98
N LEU A 384 -42.28 42.58 7.56
CA LEU A 384 -42.52 41.44 8.43
C LEU A 384 -41.20 40.76 8.83
N CYS A 385 -40.30 40.53 7.88
CA CYS A 385 -38.98 39.98 8.15
C CYS A 385 -38.19 40.85 9.14
N LYS A 386 -38.26 42.18 8.99
CA LYS A 386 -37.61 43.13 9.89
C LYS A 386 -38.17 43.05 11.31
N ASN A 387 -39.51 43.04 11.44
CA ASN A 387 -40.17 42.88 12.74
C ASN A 387 -39.79 41.55 13.43
N ILE A 388 -39.73 40.44 12.69
CA ILE A 388 -39.32 39.14 13.24
C ILE A 388 -37.84 39.17 13.67
N LYS A 389 -36.96 39.77 12.87
CA LYS A 389 -35.54 39.94 13.23
C LYS A 389 -35.39 40.79 14.50
N ASP A 390 -36.16 41.86 14.64
CA ASP A 390 -36.12 42.73 15.83
C ASP A 390 -36.60 41.97 17.09
N ILE A 391 -37.60 41.10 16.96
CA ILE A 391 -38.08 40.24 18.06
C ILE A 391 -37.05 39.17 18.43
N LEU A 392 -36.41 38.55 17.44
CA LEU A 392 -35.44 37.47 17.66
C LEU A 392 -34.06 37.99 18.08
N GLY A 393 -33.76 39.26 17.84
CA GLY A 393 -32.53 39.93 18.24
C GLY A 393 -31.30 39.17 17.74
N ASP A 394 -30.40 38.84 18.66
CA ASP A 394 -29.12 38.18 18.37
C ASP A 394 -29.24 36.66 18.16
N LYS A 395 -30.45 36.08 18.27
CA LYS A 395 -30.66 34.63 18.07
C LYS A 395 -30.57 34.20 16.60
N VAL A 396 -30.75 35.12 15.66
CA VAL A 396 -30.68 34.87 14.22
C VAL A 396 -29.84 35.96 13.57
N GLU A 397 -29.05 35.67 12.56
CA GLU A 397 -28.25 36.71 11.88
C GLU A 397 -29.16 37.59 10.99
N LYS A 398 -30.04 36.95 10.23
CA LYS A 398 -30.89 37.59 9.22
C LYS A 398 -32.22 36.86 9.09
N VAL A 399 -33.30 37.59 8.79
CA VAL A 399 -34.60 37.01 8.44
C VAL A 399 -34.93 37.45 7.02
N VAL A 400 -35.16 36.49 6.13
CA VAL A 400 -35.50 36.73 4.73
C VAL A 400 -36.61 35.80 4.28
N MET A 401 -37.35 36.23 3.26
CA MET A 401 -38.20 35.33 2.50
C MET A 401 -37.34 34.34 1.71
N SER A 402 -37.52 33.05 2.00
CA SER A 402 -36.79 31.96 1.35
C SER A 402 -37.26 31.73 -0.09
N ASP A 403 -36.32 31.36 -0.95
CA ASP A 403 -36.56 30.95 -2.33
C ASP A 403 -36.77 29.43 -2.47
N HIS A 404 -36.75 28.67 -1.37
CA HIS A 404 -36.60 27.21 -1.38
C HIS A 404 -37.83 26.46 -0.88
N ILE A 405 -38.54 27.05 0.09
CA ILE A 405 -39.68 26.44 0.77
C ILE A 405 -40.99 26.75 0.05
N VAL A 406 -41.93 25.81 0.09
CA VAL A 406 -43.25 25.89 -0.53
C VAL A 406 -44.35 25.72 0.52
N ASP A 407 -44.30 24.63 1.26
CA ASP A 407 -45.33 24.23 2.24
C ASP A 407 -44.85 24.48 3.67
N SER A 408 -43.53 24.39 3.91
CA SER A 408 -42.94 24.74 5.20
C SER A 408 -43.07 26.25 5.47
N PRO A 409 -43.52 26.66 6.67
CA PRO A 409 -43.72 28.08 6.98
C PRO A 409 -42.41 28.85 7.18
N CYS A 410 -41.37 28.19 7.71
CA CYS A 410 -40.02 28.74 7.85
C CYS A 410 -38.99 27.60 8.03
N VAL A 411 -37.71 27.92 7.82
CA VAL A 411 -36.55 27.06 8.12
C VAL A 411 -35.47 27.94 8.72
N THR A 412 -34.71 27.41 9.68
CA THR A 412 -33.63 28.09 10.40
C THR A 412 -32.29 27.50 10.06
#